data_AF-A0A943DGJ7-F1
#
_entry.id   AF-A0A943DGJ7-F1
#
_cell.length_a   1.000
_cell.length_b   1.000
_cell.length_c   1.000
_cell.angle_alpha   90.00
_cell.angle_beta   90.00
_cell.angle_gamma   90.00
#
_symmetry.space_group_name_H-M   'P 1'
#
loop_
_entity.id
_entity.type
_entity.pdbx_description
1 polymer ?
#
loop_
_entity_poly.entity_id
_entity_poly.type
_entity_poly.pdbx_seq_one_letter_code
_entity_poly.pdbx_strand_id
1 'polypeptide(L)'
;MNRSNCTNLKQFEGGRVVKQGDSASLFGFALYDENWVPIDLDGQQATIYFTSKKGKASFSATVQGSKVSFKIPKVLPVESYLVEVECDGYVFPSDQSVRVDVVQSAEEYQPAEVVELGKVSLRDEIANYLAGHTVQAYNDGPLVARIEALESKPAPTVQTIDLGPLEKRVEALESKPAPTAPAVDLSAYMTSDMAYQTFTTYSTLQAQMTSNIKNKHLELGLDALIDDKLRNGGDNFLTSHQASTAYASKEEFQNLLKRVEALESVPI
;
A
#
# COMPACT_ATOMS: atom_id res chain seq x y z
N MET A 1 -2.39 -46.97 21.04
CA MET A 1 -2.90 -47.11 19.67
C MET A 1 -1.74 -46.85 18.73
N ASN A 2 -1.21 -47.88 18.06
CA ASN A 2 -0.25 -47.67 16.98
C ASN A 2 -1.03 -47.02 15.84
N ARG A 3 -0.81 -45.71 15.61
CA ARG A 3 -1.32 -45.08 14.40
C ARG A 3 -0.53 -45.67 13.24
N SER A 4 -1.20 -46.33 12.32
CA SER A 4 -0.61 -46.70 11.03
C SER A 4 -0.87 -45.53 10.09
N ASN A 5 0.20 -44.93 9.57
CA ASN A 5 0.09 -43.87 8.58
C ASN A 5 -0.09 -44.49 7.19
N CYS A 6 -0.83 -43.83 6.29
CA CYS A 6 -0.84 -44.22 4.88
C CYS A 6 0.44 -43.79 4.17
N THR A 7 1.02 -42.68 4.62
CA THR A 7 2.20 -42.06 4.05
C THR A 7 3.15 -41.64 5.17
N ASN A 8 4.43 -41.94 5.01
CA ASN A 8 5.48 -41.65 5.97
C ASN A 8 6.55 -40.77 5.34
N LEU A 9 7.13 -39.87 6.14
CA LEU A 9 8.14 -38.90 5.69
C LEU A 9 9.34 -38.99 6.62
N LYS A 10 10.54 -39.09 6.06
CA LYS A 10 11.78 -39.13 6.85
C LYS A 10 12.79 -38.15 6.31
N GLN A 11 13.29 -37.26 7.18
CA GLN A 11 14.41 -36.40 6.82
C GLN A 11 15.69 -37.24 6.67
N PHE A 12 16.42 -37.05 5.57
CA PHE A 12 17.71 -37.71 5.33
C PHE A 12 18.85 -36.74 5.07
N GLU A 13 18.52 -35.47 4.76
CA GLU A 13 19.47 -34.42 4.43
C GLU A 13 19.07 -33.11 5.09
N GLY A 14 20.07 -32.35 5.52
CA GLY A 14 19.88 -31.20 6.40
C GLY A 14 19.60 -31.59 7.87
N GLY A 15 19.71 -30.61 8.75
CA GLY A 15 19.31 -30.75 10.16
C GLY A 15 17.84 -30.41 10.38
N ARG A 16 17.33 -30.73 11.58
CA ARG A 16 16.00 -30.28 12.02
C ARG A 16 15.95 -28.76 12.25
N VAL A 17 17.10 -28.14 12.55
CA VAL A 17 17.20 -26.73 12.92
C VAL A 17 17.96 -25.97 11.84
N VAL A 18 17.44 -24.82 11.43
CA VAL A 18 18.04 -23.95 10.42
C VAL A 18 18.05 -22.50 10.89
N LYS A 19 19.10 -21.76 10.54
CA LYS A 19 19.16 -20.33 10.84
C LYS A 19 18.30 -19.53 9.86
N GLN A 20 17.61 -18.52 10.37
CA GLN A 20 16.87 -17.57 9.55
C GLN A 20 17.82 -16.92 8.53
N GLY A 21 17.46 -16.97 7.25
CA GLY A 21 18.29 -16.45 6.15
C GLY A 21 19.36 -17.40 5.62
N ASP A 22 19.47 -18.63 6.15
CA ASP A 22 20.31 -19.66 5.54
C ASP A 22 19.64 -20.22 4.27
N SER A 23 20.04 -19.65 3.13
CA SER A 23 19.55 -20.03 1.81
C SER A 23 20.41 -21.09 1.10
N ALA A 24 21.55 -21.46 1.70
CA ALA A 24 22.52 -22.36 1.09
C ALA A 24 22.32 -23.82 1.52
N SER A 25 21.87 -24.03 2.77
CA SER A 25 21.64 -25.36 3.33
C SER A 25 20.65 -26.18 2.50
N LEU A 26 21.00 -27.44 2.29
CA LEU A 26 20.20 -28.42 1.57
C LEU A 26 19.35 -29.22 2.56
N PHE A 27 18.08 -29.38 2.24
CA PHE A 27 17.12 -30.18 2.99
C PHE A 27 16.64 -31.32 2.11
N GLY A 28 16.45 -32.50 2.70
CA GLY A 28 15.90 -33.61 1.95
C GLY A 28 15.03 -34.54 2.78
N PHE A 29 13.94 -34.98 2.16
CA PHE A 29 12.97 -35.91 2.73
C PHE A 29 12.75 -37.10 1.80
N ALA A 30 12.71 -38.29 2.40
CA ALA A 30 12.41 -39.55 1.74
C ALA A 30 10.93 -39.91 1.95
N LEU A 31 10.29 -40.37 0.88
CA LEU A 31 8.86 -40.64 0.77
C LEU A 31 8.58 -42.14 0.91
N TYR A 32 7.71 -42.51 1.85
CA TYR A 32 7.43 -43.90 2.19
C TYR A 32 5.94 -44.19 2.29
N ASP A 33 5.56 -45.44 2.01
CA ASP A 33 4.20 -45.97 2.21
C ASP A 33 3.93 -46.32 3.68
N GLU A 34 2.79 -46.98 3.95
CA GLU A 34 2.39 -47.43 5.28
C GLU A 34 3.35 -48.45 5.93
N ASN A 35 4.12 -49.17 5.11
CA ASN A 35 5.05 -50.21 5.53
C ASN A 35 6.50 -49.72 5.62
N TRP A 36 6.74 -48.41 5.49
CA TRP A 36 8.07 -47.81 5.42
C TRP A 36 8.88 -48.28 4.21
N VAL A 37 8.21 -48.65 3.12
CA VAL A 37 8.82 -48.97 1.83
C VAL A 37 8.84 -47.70 0.98
N PRO A 38 9.98 -47.35 0.33
CA PRO A 38 10.05 -46.18 -0.54
C PRO A 38 9.02 -46.27 -1.67
N ILE A 39 8.32 -45.17 -1.92
CA ILE A 39 7.37 -45.09 -3.05
C ILE A 39 8.12 -44.54 -4.27
N ASP A 40 8.02 -45.24 -5.40
CA ASP A 40 8.58 -44.78 -6.67
C ASP A 40 7.68 -43.66 -7.24
N LEU A 41 8.18 -42.44 -7.18
CA LEU A 41 7.57 -41.24 -7.75
C LEU A 41 8.60 -40.48 -8.60
N ASP A 42 9.63 -41.17 -9.10
CA ASP A 42 10.77 -40.53 -9.72
C ASP A 42 10.39 -39.72 -10.97
N GLY A 43 10.98 -38.53 -11.09
CA GLY A 43 10.67 -37.58 -12.16
C GLY A 43 9.43 -36.72 -11.92
N GLN A 44 8.60 -37.03 -10.91
CA GLN A 44 7.44 -36.21 -10.58
C GLN A 44 7.84 -34.91 -9.85
N GLN A 45 7.05 -33.85 -10.06
CA GLN A 45 7.21 -32.60 -9.34
C GLN A 45 6.50 -32.68 -7.99
N ALA A 46 7.26 -32.54 -6.91
CA ALA A 46 6.72 -32.43 -5.57
C ALA A 46 6.66 -30.97 -5.11
N THR A 47 5.65 -30.66 -4.29
CA THR A 47 5.55 -29.40 -3.55
C THR A 47 5.73 -29.68 -2.06
N ILE A 48 6.67 -28.98 -1.44
CA ILE A 48 7.00 -29.09 -0.02
C ILE A 48 6.39 -27.89 0.70
N TYR A 49 5.57 -28.14 1.72
CA TYR A 49 4.91 -27.13 2.52
C TYR A 49 5.51 -27.07 3.92
N PHE A 50 5.81 -25.86 4.35
CA PHE A 50 6.22 -25.51 5.71
C PHE A 50 5.09 -24.69 6.31
N THR A 51 4.36 -25.26 7.27
CA THR A 51 3.17 -24.64 7.86
C THR A 51 3.39 -24.36 9.34
N SER A 52 3.21 -23.12 9.76
CA SER A 52 3.27 -22.70 11.17
C SER A 52 1.99 -21.93 11.53
N LYS A 53 1.84 -21.59 12.82
CA LYS A 53 0.74 -20.72 13.27
C LYS A 53 0.79 -19.31 12.67
N LYS A 54 1.98 -18.84 12.29
CA LYS A 54 2.21 -17.48 11.77
C LYS A 54 2.18 -17.39 10.25
N GLY A 55 2.18 -18.52 9.55
CA GLY A 55 2.17 -18.52 8.09
C GLY A 55 2.63 -19.82 7.47
N LYS A 56 2.51 -19.87 6.13
CA LYS A 56 2.84 -21.01 5.29
C LYS A 56 3.89 -20.61 4.25
N ALA A 57 4.81 -21.52 3.96
CA ALA A 57 5.79 -21.42 2.89
C ALA A 57 5.72 -22.68 2.02
N SER A 58 5.84 -22.52 0.71
CA SER A 58 5.99 -23.65 -0.23
C SER A 58 7.32 -23.59 -0.97
N PHE A 59 7.80 -24.77 -1.39
CA PHE A 59 8.97 -25.01 -2.22
C PHE A 59 8.66 -26.12 -3.21
N SER A 60 9.40 -26.22 -4.31
CA SER A 60 9.23 -27.27 -5.30
C SER A 60 10.53 -28.02 -5.53
N ALA A 61 10.45 -29.34 -5.69
CA ALA A 61 11.59 -30.20 -6.02
C ALA A 61 11.13 -31.38 -6.88
N THR A 62 12.01 -31.87 -7.75
CA THR A 62 11.77 -33.11 -8.50
C THR A 62 12.15 -34.30 -7.64
N VAL A 63 11.31 -35.33 -7.62
CA VAL A 63 11.60 -36.56 -6.89
C VAL A 63 12.67 -37.37 -7.63
N GLN A 64 13.68 -37.84 -6.89
CA GLN A 64 14.74 -38.73 -7.38
C GLN A 64 15.07 -39.79 -6.33
N GLY A 65 14.99 -41.07 -6.69
CA GLY A 65 15.15 -42.19 -5.76
C GLY A 65 14.21 -42.12 -4.56
N SER A 66 12.93 -41.84 -4.77
CA SER A 66 11.89 -41.67 -3.73
C SER A 66 12.20 -40.54 -2.72
N LYS A 67 13.00 -39.56 -3.13
CA LYS A 67 13.45 -38.45 -2.28
C LYS A 67 13.24 -37.11 -2.95
N VAL A 68 12.99 -36.10 -2.14
CA VAL A 68 13.05 -34.69 -2.54
C VAL A 68 14.24 -34.03 -1.84
N SER A 69 15.04 -33.26 -2.58
CA SER A 69 16.08 -32.39 -2.03
C SER A 69 15.89 -30.96 -2.53
N PHE A 70 15.96 -29.98 -1.65
CA PHE A 70 15.69 -28.56 -1.96
C PHE A 70 16.41 -27.62 -0.99
N LYS A 71 16.52 -26.36 -1.37
CA LYS A 71 17.02 -25.27 -0.52
C LYS A 71 15.86 -24.38 -0.07
N ILE A 72 16.09 -23.60 0.99
CA ILE A 72 15.14 -22.60 1.47
C ILE A 72 15.64 -21.23 1.00
N PRO A 73 15.38 -20.79 -0.25
CA PRO A 73 15.94 -19.55 -0.77
C PRO A 73 15.40 -18.30 -0.06
N LYS A 74 14.30 -18.45 0.70
CA LYS A 74 13.59 -17.37 1.36
C LYS A 74 13.81 -17.29 2.86
N VAL A 75 13.95 -16.09 3.39
CA VAL A 75 13.91 -15.88 4.83
C VAL A 75 12.55 -16.27 5.40
N LEU A 76 12.53 -17.15 6.39
CA LEU A 76 11.33 -17.57 7.11
C LEU A 76 11.29 -16.96 8.53
N PRO A 77 10.10 -16.67 9.09
CA PRO A 77 9.97 -16.32 10.50
C PRO A 77 10.58 -17.37 11.44
N VAL A 78 11.03 -16.93 12.61
CA VAL A 78 11.53 -17.81 13.68
C VAL A 78 10.35 -18.58 14.30
N GLU A 79 10.17 -19.83 13.89
CA GLU A 79 9.06 -20.70 14.28
C GLU A 79 9.40 -22.19 14.08
N SER A 80 8.56 -23.06 14.65
CA SER A 80 8.54 -24.50 14.33
C SER A 80 7.53 -24.79 13.24
N TYR A 81 8.00 -25.20 12.07
CA TYR A 81 7.18 -25.49 10.90
C TYR A 81 6.86 -26.98 10.83
N LEU A 82 5.58 -27.30 10.65
CA LEU A 82 5.16 -28.62 10.19
C LEU A 82 5.54 -28.79 8.72
N VAL A 83 6.14 -29.91 8.37
CA VAL A 83 6.52 -30.21 6.99
C VAL A 83 5.55 -31.22 6.39
N GLU A 84 5.03 -30.88 5.22
CA GLU A 84 4.27 -31.79 4.36
C GLU A 84 4.88 -31.81 2.95
N VAL A 85 4.86 -32.96 2.30
CA VAL A 85 5.25 -33.10 0.89
C VAL A 85 4.04 -33.62 0.12
N GLU A 86 3.65 -32.90 -0.92
CA GLU A 86 2.61 -33.30 -1.87
C GLU A 86 3.25 -33.69 -3.19
N CYS A 87 2.94 -34.89 -3.71
CA CYS A 87 3.45 -35.38 -4.98
C CYS A 87 2.51 -36.41 -5.58
N ASP A 88 2.12 -36.23 -6.85
CA ASP A 88 1.27 -37.16 -7.61
C ASP A 88 -0.01 -37.62 -6.87
N GLY A 89 -0.64 -36.69 -6.13
CA GLY A 89 -1.84 -36.95 -5.32
C GLY A 89 -1.59 -37.53 -3.92
N TYR A 90 -0.35 -37.91 -3.59
CA TYR A 90 0.02 -38.30 -2.22
C TYR A 90 0.39 -37.07 -1.38
N VAL A 91 0.12 -37.14 -0.07
CA VAL A 91 0.53 -36.13 0.93
C VAL A 91 1.24 -36.83 2.09
N PHE A 92 2.48 -36.43 2.40
CA PHE A 92 3.36 -37.07 3.40
C PHE A 92 3.75 -36.08 4.51
N PRO A 93 3.87 -36.49 5.79
CA PRO A 93 3.36 -37.73 6.39
C PRO A 93 1.90 -37.56 6.86
N SER A 94 1.18 -38.68 7.00
CA SER A 94 -0.22 -38.66 7.47
C SER A 94 -0.40 -38.25 8.95
N ASP A 95 0.65 -38.20 9.75
CA ASP A 95 0.59 -37.98 11.21
C ASP A 95 1.15 -36.66 11.71
N GLN A 96 1.54 -35.75 10.81
CA GLN A 96 2.10 -34.45 11.16
C GLN A 96 3.37 -34.56 12.07
N SER A 97 4.13 -35.64 11.94
CA SER A 97 5.29 -35.93 12.81
C SER A 97 6.55 -35.12 12.45
N VAL A 98 6.68 -34.68 11.21
CA VAL A 98 7.91 -34.04 10.71
C VAL A 98 7.85 -32.53 10.88
N ARG A 99 8.92 -31.97 11.46
CA ARG A 99 9.06 -30.53 11.70
C ARG A 99 10.46 -30.03 11.42
N VAL A 100 10.56 -28.76 11.01
CA VAL A 100 11.81 -28.00 10.89
C VAL A 100 11.69 -26.72 11.73
N ASP A 101 12.68 -26.45 12.55
CA ASP A 101 12.74 -25.26 13.39
C ASP A 101 13.62 -24.20 12.75
N VAL A 102 13.06 -23.01 12.52
CA VAL A 102 13.80 -21.84 12.09
C VAL A 102 14.18 -21.05 13.33
N VAL A 103 15.48 -20.83 13.55
CA VAL A 103 16.02 -20.07 14.69
C VAL A 103 16.62 -18.75 14.24
N GLN A 104 16.56 -17.74 15.10
CA GLN A 104 17.05 -16.39 14.79
C GLN A 104 18.55 -16.42 14.40
N SER A 105 18.90 -15.66 13.37
CA SER A 105 20.29 -15.40 13.00
C SER A 105 20.93 -14.38 13.94
N ALA A 106 22.25 -14.20 13.84
CA ALA A 106 22.94 -13.11 14.55
C ALA A 106 22.57 -11.75 13.94
N GLU A 107 22.32 -11.72 12.64
CA GLU A 107 21.66 -10.60 11.99
C GLU A 107 20.16 -10.68 12.24
N GLU A 108 19.58 -9.59 12.73
CA GLU A 108 18.15 -9.51 12.99
C GLU A 108 17.41 -9.22 11.67
N TYR A 109 16.28 -9.89 11.45
CA TYR A 109 15.44 -9.71 10.27
C TYR A 109 14.11 -9.09 10.67
N GLN A 110 13.70 -8.06 9.94
CA GLN A 110 12.44 -7.37 10.13
C GLN A 110 11.46 -7.71 8.99
N PRO A 111 10.18 -7.97 9.28
CA PRO A 111 9.17 -8.16 8.25
C PRO A 111 9.08 -6.87 7.41
N ALA A 112 9.03 -7.01 6.08
CA ALA A 112 8.97 -5.86 5.17
C ALA A 112 7.77 -4.95 5.48
N GLU A 113 6.63 -5.52 5.89
CA GLU A 113 5.42 -4.78 6.30
C GLU A 113 5.66 -3.83 7.47
N VAL A 114 6.44 -4.24 8.48
CA VAL A 114 6.77 -3.37 9.63
C VAL A 114 7.64 -2.20 9.19
N VAL A 115 8.52 -2.44 8.21
CA VAL A 115 9.34 -1.39 7.60
C VAL A 115 8.49 -0.42 6.78
N GLU A 116 7.54 -0.92 5.98
CA GLU A 116 6.61 -0.08 5.23
C GLU A 116 5.70 0.74 6.14
N LEU A 117 5.11 0.12 7.18
CA LEU A 117 4.26 0.82 8.16
C LEU A 117 5.02 1.94 8.87
N GLY A 118 6.28 1.70 9.27
CA GLY A 118 7.11 2.72 9.88
C GLY A 118 7.41 3.91 8.94
N LYS A 119 7.64 3.66 7.64
CA LYS A 119 7.81 4.73 6.64
C LYS A 119 6.54 5.58 6.51
N VAL A 120 5.36 4.96 6.52
CA VAL A 120 4.07 5.66 6.43
C VAL A 120 3.85 6.51 7.68
N SER A 121 4.03 5.95 8.87
CA SER A 121 3.85 6.69 10.13
C SER A 121 4.77 7.91 10.24
N LEU A 122 6.03 7.80 9.83
CA LEU A 122 6.96 8.94 9.83
C LEU A 122 6.55 10.02 8.83
N ARG A 123 6.07 9.63 7.64
CA ARG A 123 5.55 10.60 6.65
C ARG A 123 4.35 11.36 7.18
N ASP A 124 3.42 10.65 7.80
CA ASP A 124 2.21 11.24 8.38
C ASP A 124 2.54 12.18 9.54
N GLU A 125 3.50 11.80 10.40
CA GLU A 125 3.96 12.64 11.50
C GLU A 125 4.69 13.90 11.00
N ILE A 126 5.54 13.78 9.98
CA ILE A 126 6.17 14.93 9.32
C ILE A 126 5.12 15.84 8.67
N ALA A 127 4.12 15.27 8.00
CA ALA A 127 3.04 16.02 7.36
C ALA A 127 2.19 16.79 8.40
N ASN A 128 1.82 16.13 9.50
CA ASN A 128 1.12 16.76 10.61
C ASN A 128 1.95 17.87 11.26
N TYR A 129 3.25 17.64 11.46
CA TYR A 129 4.16 18.64 12.00
C TYR A 129 4.23 19.87 11.08
N LEU A 130 4.41 19.69 9.77
CA LEU A 130 4.44 20.77 8.77
C LEU A 130 3.10 21.51 8.65
N ALA A 131 1.97 20.80 8.79
CA ALA A 131 0.64 21.41 8.76
C ALA A 131 0.36 22.26 10.02
N GLY A 132 0.84 21.82 11.18
CA GLY A 132 0.69 22.53 12.45
C GLY A 132 1.70 23.66 12.66
N HIS A 133 2.88 23.58 12.02
CA HIS A 133 3.97 24.54 12.15
C HIS A 133 4.21 25.21 10.81
N THR A 134 3.27 26.06 10.40
CA THR A 134 3.48 26.94 9.24
C THR A 134 4.59 27.93 9.58
N VAL A 135 5.77 27.74 8.99
CA VAL A 135 6.82 28.77 9.01
C VAL A 135 6.31 29.91 8.15
N GLN A 136 5.64 30.88 8.78
CA GLN A 136 5.28 32.12 8.12
C GLN A 136 6.60 32.83 7.81
N ALA A 137 7.03 32.79 6.54
CA ALA A 137 8.15 33.60 6.09
C ALA A 137 7.84 35.05 6.46
N TYR A 138 8.68 35.64 7.31
CA TYR A 138 8.54 37.02 7.74
C TYR A 138 8.50 37.92 6.49
N ASN A 139 7.40 38.65 6.32
CA ASN A 139 7.18 39.56 5.19
C ASN A 139 6.82 40.95 5.74
N ASP A 140 7.81 41.83 5.75
CA ASP A 140 7.73 43.22 6.22
C ASP A 140 7.31 44.21 5.12
N GLY A 141 7.21 43.78 3.86
CA GLY A 141 6.79 44.62 2.73
C GLY A 141 5.49 45.41 2.97
N PRO A 142 4.44 44.84 3.59
CA PRO A 142 3.21 45.57 3.91
C PRO A 142 3.41 46.69 4.94
N LEU A 143 4.35 46.54 5.89
CA LEU A 143 4.64 47.56 6.89
C LEU A 143 5.44 48.70 6.25
N VAL A 144 6.43 48.38 5.44
CA VAL A 144 7.22 49.35 4.68
C VAL A 144 6.32 50.19 3.78
N ALA A 145 5.46 49.55 2.98
CA ALA A 145 4.53 50.24 2.10
C ALA A 145 3.53 51.13 2.85
N ARG A 146 3.10 50.73 4.05
CA ARG A 146 2.17 51.50 4.88
C ARG A 146 2.84 52.70 5.55
N ILE A 147 4.12 52.59 5.90
CA ILE A 147 4.92 53.70 6.43
C ILE A 147 5.15 54.73 5.32
N GLU A 148 5.60 54.30 4.14
CA GLU A 148 5.80 55.19 2.99
C GLU A 148 4.51 55.92 2.60
N ALA A 149 3.39 55.21 2.54
CA ALA A 149 2.09 55.80 2.20
C ALA A 149 1.55 56.77 3.27
N LEU A 150 1.92 56.59 4.53
CA LEU A 150 1.54 57.50 5.62
C LEU A 150 2.42 58.75 5.63
N GLU A 151 3.71 58.60 5.36
CA GLU A 151 4.65 59.73 5.23
C GLU A 151 4.37 60.57 3.98
N SER A 152 3.83 59.96 2.92
CA SER A 152 3.47 60.65 1.69
C SER A 152 2.07 61.27 1.70
N LYS A 153 1.32 61.23 2.81
CA LYS A 153 -0.08 61.67 2.82
C LYS A 153 -0.21 63.18 3.10
N PRO A 154 -0.69 63.99 2.15
CA PRO A 154 -1.04 65.38 2.42
C PRO A 154 -2.28 65.47 3.34
N ALA A 155 -2.37 66.53 4.13
CA ALA A 155 -3.44 66.74 5.12
C ALA A 155 -4.86 66.63 4.51
N PRO A 156 -5.85 66.08 5.24
CA PRO A 156 -7.12 65.67 4.64
C PRO A 156 -8.02 66.87 4.31
N THR A 157 -8.39 67.00 3.04
CA THR A 157 -9.50 67.86 2.59
C THR A 157 -10.78 67.03 2.56
N VAL A 158 -11.74 67.40 3.42
CA VAL A 158 -13.09 66.80 3.45
C VAL A 158 -13.80 67.13 2.15
N GLN A 159 -14.14 66.13 1.33
CA GLN A 159 -15.00 66.28 0.16
C GLN A 159 -16.38 65.68 0.42
N THR A 160 -17.41 66.51 0.23
CA THR A 160 -18.84 66.16 0.30
C THR A 160 -19.24 65.28 -0.89
N ILE A 161 -19.95 64.18 -0.63
CA ILE A 161 -20.42 63.23 -1.66
C ILE A 161 -21.71 63.76 -2.31
N ASP A 162 -21.75 63.87 -3.63
CA ASP A 162 -22.94 64.22 -4.43
C ASP A 162 -23.72 62.96 -4.85
N LEU A 163 -24.99 62.89 -4.49
CA LEU A 163 -25.89 61.73 -4.66
C LEU A 163 -26.86 61.86 -5.84
N GLY A 164 -26.86 62.97 -6.58
CA GLY A 164 -27.77 63.21 -7.71
C GLY A 164 -27.79 62.12 -8.82
N PRO A 165 -26.69 61.39 -9.10
CA PRO A 165 -26.70 60.31 -10.09
C PRO A 165 -27.51 59.08 -9.67
N LEU A 166 -27.66 58.81 -8.36
CA LEU A 166 -28.41 57.65 -7.87
C LEU A 166 -29.92 57.87 -8.00
N GLU A 167 -30.39 59.08 -7.70
CA GLU A 167 -31.81 59.44 -7.78
C GLU A 167 -32.34 59.31 -9.23
N LYS A 168 -31.56 59.76 -10.22
CA LYS A 168 -31.92 59.61 -11.65
C LYS A 168 -32.03 58.15 -12.11
N ARG A 169 -31.28 57.22 -11.49
CA ARG A 169 -31.35 55.79 -11.82
C ARG A 169 -32.58 55.13 -11.23
N VAL A 170 -33.08 55.61 -10.09
CA VAL A 170 -34.30 55.09 -9.46
C VAL A 170 -35.54 55.51 -10.28
N GLU A 171 -35.60 56.77 -10.71
CA GLU A 171 -36.72 57.30 -11.50
C GLU A 171 -36.88 56.61 -12.88
N ALA A 172 -35.76 56.21 -13.49
CA ALA A 172 -35.74 55.43 -14.74
C ALA A 172 -36.22 53.97 -14.55
N LEU A 173 -36.16 53.43 -13.33
CA LEU A 173 -36.59 52.07 -13.02
C LEU A 173 -38.08 52.01 -12.66
N GLU A 174 -38.62 53.07 -12.06
CA GLU A 174 -40.03 53.17 -11.67
C GLU A 174 -40.98 53.43 -12.86
N SER A 175 -40.48 53.95 -13.97
CA SER A 175 -41.27 54.27 -15.18
C SER A 175 -41.38 53.13 -16.19
N LYS A 176 -40.91 51.93 -15.86
CA LYS A 176 -40.90 50.78 -16.79
C LYS A 176 -42.24 50.02 -16.77
N PRO A 177 -43.00 49.94 -17.88
CA PRO A 177 -44.27 49.23 -17.91
C PRO A 177 -44.10 47.72 -17.70
N ALA A 178 -45.09 47.09 -17.05
CA ALA A 178 -45.12 45.66 -16.76
C ALA A 178 -45.14 44.81 -18.06
N PRO A 179 -44.28 43.78 -18.19
CA PRO A 179 -44.25 42.94 -19.37
C PRO A 179 -45.53 42.09 -19.46
N THR A 180 -46.24 42.20 -20.57
CA THR A 180 -47.34 41.33 -20.96
C THR A 180 -46.80 39.93 -21.28
N ALA A 181 -47.33 38.92 -20.59
CA ALA A 181 -46.95 37.51 -20.74
C ALA A 181 -47.25 37.01 -22.17
N PRO A 182 -46.25 36.50 -22.93
CA PRO A 182 -46.50 35.78 -24.17
C PRO A 182 -47.04 34.38 -23.88
N ALA A 183 -47.87 33.88 -24.80
CA ALA A 183 -48.44 32.53 -24.79
C ALA A 183 -47.36 31.46 -24.58
N VAL A 184 -47.65 30.47 -23.72
CA VAL A 184 -46.75 29.36 -23.43
C VAL A 184 -46.64 28.47 -24.66
N ASP A 185 -45.54 28.59 -25.38
CA ASP A 185 -45.17 27.70 -26.47
C ASP A 185 -44.61 26.39 -25.88
N LEU A 186 -45.39 25.32 -25.98
CA LEU A 186 -44.98 23.99 -25.51
C LEU A 186 -44.02 23.28 -26.47
N SER A 187 -43.60 23.89 -27.58
CA SER A 187 -42.55 23.37 -28.46
C SER A 187 -41.19 23.19 -27.74
N ALA A 188 -41.00 23.88 -26.62
CA ALA A 188 -39.82 23.76 -25.78
C ALA A 188 -39.77 22.48 -24.93
N TYR A 189 -40.89 21.75 -24.78
CA TYR A 189 -40.92 20.52 -23.98
C TYR A 189 -40.55 19.31 -24.82
N MET A 190 -39.50 18.60 -24.41
CA MET A 190 -39.01 17.40 -25.09
C MET A 190 -40.11 16.33 -25.16
N THR A 191 -40.42 15.86 -26.37
CA THR A 191 -41.41 14.80 -26.58
C THR A 191 -40.96 13.50 -25.91
N SER A 192 -41.91 12.66 -25.48
CA SER A 192 -41.59 11.40 -24.80
C SER A 192 -40.66 10.51 -25.64
N ASP A 193 -40.82 10.50 -26.96
CA ASP A 193 -39.96 9.72 -27.86
C ASP A 193 -38.52 10.25 -27.92
N MET A 194 -38.33 11.58 -27.88
CA MET A 194 -37.00 12.17 -27.72
C MET A 194 -36.41 11.88 -26.34
N ALA A 195 -37.24 11.86 -25.28
CA ALA A 195 -36.81 11.48 -23.94
C ALA A 195 -36.35 10.02 -23.85
N TYR A 196 -37.04 9.08 -24.51
CA TYR A 196 -36.64 7.68 -24.52
C TYR A 196 -35.29 7.44 -25.23
N GLN A 197 -34.92 8.27 -26.21
CA GLN A 197 -33.59 8.21 -26.86
C GLN A 197 -32.44 8.71 -25.96
N THR A 198 -32.73 9.35 -24.82
CA THR A 198 -31.68 9.76 -23.86
C THR A 198 -31.20 8.63 -22.96
N PHE A 199 -31.92 7.50 -22.89
CA PHE A 199 -31.48 6.36 -22.10
C PHE A 199 -30.44 5.55 -22.87
N THR A 200 -29.27 5.36 -22.26
CA THR A 200 -28.22 4.51 -22.83
C THR A 200 -28.72 3.09 -22.97
N THR A 201 -28.47 2.45 -24.11
CA THR A 201 -28.75 1.02 -24.27
C THR A 201 -27.90 0.20 -23.29
N TYR A 202 -28.38 -0.99 -22.92
CA TYR A 202 -27.63 -1.93 -22.08
C TYR A 202 -26.22 -2.22 -22.63
N SER A 203 -26.08 -2.36 -23.96
CA SER A 203 -24.79 -2.55 -24.61
C SER A 203 -23.83 -1.37 -24.43
N THR A 204 -24.34 -0.14 -24.53
CA THR A 204 -23.55 1.08 -24.34
C THR A 204 -23.10 1.21 -22.88
N LEU A 205 -24.01 0.94 -21.93
CA LEU A 205 -23.71 0.94 -20.51
C LEU A 205 -22.64 -0.10 -20.15
N GLN A 206 -22.73 -1.32 -20.70
CA GLN A 206 -21.75 -2.38 -20.48
C GLN A 206 -20.37 -2.01 -21.02
N ALA A 207 -20.30 -1.42 -22.23
CA ALA A 207 -19.04 -0.96 -22.81
C ALA A 207 -18.41 0.17 -21.97
N GLN A 208 -19.23 1.09 -21.45
CA GLN A 208 -18.79 2.13 -20.53
C GLN A 208 -18.28 1.56 -19.20
N MET A 209 -18.99 0.61 -18.59
CA MET A 209 -18.54 -0.04 -17.35
C MET A 209 -17.17 -0.72 -17.54
N THR A 210 -16.99 -1.49 -18.61
CA THR A 210 -15.72 -2.16 -18.91
C THR A 210 -14.59 -1.15 -19.11
N SER A 211 -14.85 -0.08 -19.86
CA SER A 211 -13.87 0.99 -20.09
C SER A 211 -13.53 1.73 -18.80
N ASN A 212 -14.52 2.03 -17.97
CA ASN A 212 -14.33 2.69 -16.68
C ASN A 212 -13.52 1.83 -15.70
N ILE A 213 -13.79 0.52 -15.63
CA ILE A 213 -13.02 -0.41 -14.81
C ILE A 213 -11.57 -0.43 -15.29
N LYS A 214 -11.34 -0.64 -16.60
CA LYS A 214 -9.98 -0.66 -17.16
C LYS A 214 -9.22 0.64 -16.89
N ASN A 215 -9.85 1.78 -17.13
CA ASN A 215 -9.23 3.08 -16.93
C ASN A 215 -8.97 3.34 -15.45
N LYS A 216 -9.90 2.97 -14.55
CA LYS A 216 -9.68 3.09 -13.09
C LYS A 216 -8.57 2.17 -12.60
N HIS A 217 -8.46 0.95 -13.12
CA HIS A 217 -7.35 0.05 -12.78
C HIS A 217 -5.99 0.68 -13.14
N LEU A 218 -5.93 1.32 -14.30
CA LEU A 218 -4.74 2.04 -14.77
C LEU A 218 -4.47 3.33 -13.97
N GLU A 219 -5.49 4.16 -13.73
CA GLU A 219 -5.40 5.44 -13.01
C GLU A 219 -5.03 5.24 -11.54
N LEU A 220 -5.64 4.26 -10.88
CA LEU A 220 -5.30 3.87 -9.51
C LEU A 220 -3.97 3.12 -9.44
N GLY A 221 -3.33 2.85 -10.59
CA GLY A 221 -2.07 2.12 -10.68
C GLY A 221 -2.16 0.71 -10.08
N LEU A 222 -3.34 0.10 -10.04
CA LEU A 222 -3.54 -1.22 -9.43
C LEU A 222 -2.74 -2.28 -10.17
N ASP A 223 -2.68 -2.21 -11.50
CA ASP A 223 -1.89 -3.14 -12.31
C ASP A 223 -0.39 -2.97 -12.05
N ALA A 224 0.07 -1.71 -11.92
CA ALA A 224 1.45 -1.41 -11.56
C ALA A 224 1.78 -1.83 -10.12
N LEU A 225 0.85 -1.67 -9.17
CA LEU A 225 0.97 -2.13 -7.79
C LEU A 225 1.02 -3.67 -7.73
N ILE A 226 0.20 -4.36 -8.53
CA ILE A 226 0.21 -5.82 -8.64
C ILE A 226 1.57 -6.28 -9.19
N ASP A 227 2.06 -5.68 -10.27
CA ASP A 227 3.38 -5.99 -10.83
C ASP A 227 4.51 -5.68 -9.84
N ASP A 228 4.42 -4.58 -9.10
CA ASP A 228 5.43 -4.21 -8.11
C ASP A 228 5.36 -5.12 -6.87
N LYS A 229 4.17 -5.55 -6.43
CA LYS A 229 4.01 -6.56 -5.37
C LYS A 229 4.41 -7.97 -5.84
N LEU A 230 4.28 -8.29 -7.13
CA LEU A 230 4.79 -9.54 -7.73
C LEU A 230 6.31 -9.50 -7.92
N ARG A 231 6.87 -8.35 -8.28
CA ARG A 231 8.32 -8.11 -8.46
C ARG A 231 9.05 -8.01 -7.12
N ASN A 232 8.43 -7.40 -6.12
CA ASN A 232 8.84 -7.42 -4.71
C ASN A 232 8.39 -8.71 -4.00
N GLY A 233 7.86 -9.70 -4.75
CA GLY A 233 7.60 -11.05 -4.25
C GLY A 233 8.87 -11.86 -3.93
N GLY A 234 10.04 -11.22 -3.88
CA GLY A 234 11.26 -11.75 -3.29
C GLY A 234 11.33 -11.38 -1.80
N ASP A 235 11.54 -12.38 -0.95
CA ASP A 235 11.71 -12.35 0.51
C ASP A 235 10.98 -11.27 1.30
N ASN A 236 9.94 -11.69 2.04
CA ASN A 236 9.10 -10.85 2.89
C ASN A 236 9.83 -10.28 4.15
N PHE A 237 11.16 -10.37 4.20
CA PHE A 237 12.01 -9.96 5.31
C PHE A 237 13.23 -9.20 4.80
N LEU A 238 13.59 -8.14 5.50
CA LEU A 238 14.82 -7.36 5.29
C LEU A 238 15.75 -7.58 6.47
N THR A 239 17.06 -7.64 6.22
CA THR A 239 18.05 -7.56 7.32
C THR A 239 17.94 -6.21 8.03
N SER A 240 18.29 -6.12 9.31
CA SER A 240 18.29 -4.85 10.06
C SER A 240 19.16 -3.77 9.39
N HIS A 241 20.26 -4.14 8.73
CA HIS A 241 21.08 -3.19 7.97
C HIS A 241 20.37 -2.69 6.70
N GLN A 242 19.60 -3.51 6.00
CA GLN A 242 18.80 -3.06 4.86
C GLN A 242 17.63 -2.17 5.34
N ALA A 243 16.99 -2.57 6.43
CA ALA A 243 15.91 -1.80 7.05
C ALA A 243 16.39 -0.45 7.60
N SER A 244 17.64 -0.29 8.02
CA SER A 244 18.13 0.99 8.56
C SER A 244 18.13 2.12 7.53
N THR A 245 18.16 1.82 6.22
CA THR A 245 18.01 2.85 5.16
C THR A 245 16.57 3.38 5.01
N ALA A 246 15.60 2.66 5.58
CA ALA A 246 14.19 3.06 5.56
C ALA A 246 13.80 4.01 6.69
N TYR A 247 14.61 4.11 7.75
CA TYR A 247 14.34 4.91 8.93
C TYR A 247 15.34 6.06 9.02
N ALA A 248 14.90 7.22 9.52
CA ALA A 248 15.84 8.27 9.90
C ALA A 248 16.69 7.79 11.09
N SER A 249 17.99 8.04 11.06
CA SER A 249 18.85 7.71 12.19
C SER A 249 18.46 8.54 13.41
N LYS A 250 18.70 8.00 14.61
CA LYS A 250 18.48 8.73 15.88
C LYS A 250 19.22 10.08 15.90
N GLU A 251 20.40 10.12 15.30
CA GLU A 251 21.22 11.34 15.20
C GLU A 251 20.59 12.37 14.26
N GLU A 252 20.10 11.97 13.09
CA GLU A 252 19.38 12.86 12.17
C GLU A 252 18.11 13.41 12.81
N PHE A 253 17.35 12.57 13.52
CA PHE A 253 16.16 13.00 14.25
C PHE A 253 16.51 14.02 15.35
N GLN A 254 17.56 13.75 16.13
CA GLN A 254 18.02 14.69 17.16
C GLN A 254 18.51 16.01 16.58
N ASN A 255 19.18 15.98 15.42
CA ASN A 255 19.59 17.19 14.72
C ASN A 255 18.39 17.97 14.18
N LEU A 256 17.36 17.29 13.69
CA LEU A 256 16.10 17.92 13.27
C LEU A 256 15.40 18.58 14.47
N LEU A 257 15.29 17.87 15.60
CA LEU A 257 14.70 18.37 16.84
C LEU A 257 15.39 19.65 17.31
N LYS A 258 16.72 19.66 17.36
CA LYS A 258 17.50 20.85 17.71
C LYS A 258 17.27 22.03 16.76
N ARG A 259 17.15 21.77 15.45
CA ARG A 259 16.88 22.83 14.46
C ARG A 259 15.49 23.42 14.63
N VAL A 260 14.50 22.58 14.91
CA VAL A 260 13.13 22.99 15.24
C VAL A 260 13.11 23.85 16.50
N GLU A 261 13.70 23.37 17.60
CA GLU A 261 13.78 24.12 18.86
C GLU A 261 14.49 25.48 18.67
N ALA A 262 15.55 25.52 17.87
CA ALA A 262 16.26 26.76 17.56
C ALA A 262 15.37 27.75 16.79
N LEU A 263 14.58 27.27 15.81
CA LEU A 263 13.64 28.11 15.06
C LEU A 263 12.49 28.62 15.95
N GLU A 264 12.00 27.80 16.88
CA GLU A 264 10.97 28.20 17.84
C GLU A 264 11.49 29.18 18.91
N SER A 265 12.80 29.18 19.18
CA SER A 265 13.44 30.07 20.15
C SER A 265 13.80 31.47 19.63
N VAL A 266 13.61 31.73 18.33
CA VAL A 266 13.87 33.06 17.75
C VAL A 266 12.80 34.02 18.28
N PRO A 267 13.17 35.07 19.05
CA PRO A 267 12.20 36.05 19.53
C PRO A 267 11.62 36.81 18.34
N ILE A 268 10.30 36.98 18.36
CA ILE A 268 9.54 37.85 17.44
C ILE A 268 10.05 39.29 17.54
#